data_AF-A0A523AQU7-F1
#
_entry.id   AF-A0A523AQU7-F1
#
_cell.length_a   1.000
_cell.length_b   1.000
_cell.length_c   1.000
_cell.angle_alpha   90.00
_cell.angle_beta   90.00
_cell.angle_gamma   90.00
#
_symmetry.space_group_name_H-M   'P 1'
#
loop_
_entity.id
_entity.type
_entity.pdbx_description
1 polymer ?
#
loop_
_entity_poly.entity_id
_entity_poly.type
_entity_poly.pdbx_seq_one_letter_code
_entity_poly.pdbx_strand_id
1 'polypeptide(L)'
;MLKASPYRWVILTLAWLLIFFVNYSWYILPPLEEELSSSLGLSTDHLYLLLTAPTLAAALSSIPGGTVGDKLGVRRTVLAGILLGSVVATARALSQSFLLLWFLTFLVGASMGLVVPNLPKMVGEWFPEGETGSASGIYVSSMGLGISAGLFTGALFPSWRWAFFCTGMGMFFSSLFWFFFAREPPTGGHRGVPLKESLSHAVRSRNVWLLAFSQFLFLGAFVSYTGGLTHAVQEVFGVGAGEAGALSALAVVGMVVGNLIWPPLADRTGRFRAFLILCSLLSGPLLFLAWLEAYGFSTWLLVFAGGVMAGGVPPLLLAYPPLLPEIGPKYSGGASGVILTSGNL
;
A
#
# COMPACT_ATOMS: atom_id res chain seq x y z
N MET A 1 -26.54 18.97 -5.44
CA MET A 1 -25.40 18.03 -5.53
C MET A 1 -24.59 18.41 -6.76
N LEU A 2 -23.35 18.89 -6.58
CA LEU A 2 -22.46 19.20 -7.71
C LEU A 2 -22.22 17.90 -8.49
N LYS A 3 -22.48 17.90 -9.81
CA LYS A 3 -22.19 16.75 -10.68
C LYS A 3 -20.70 16.46 -10.58
N ALA A 4 -20.36 15.27 -10.11
CA ALA A 4 -18.97 14.84 -10.04
C ALA A 4 -18.36 14.85 -11.45
N SER A 5 -17.20 15.49 -11.61
CA SER A 5 -16.52 15.58 -12.89
C SER A 5 -16.11 14.18 -13.36
N PRO A 6 -16.34 13.80 -14.64
CA PRO A 6 -15.88 12.51 -15.15
C PRO A 6 -14.35 12.36 -15.07
N TYR A 7 -13.63 13.48 -14.95
CA TYR A 7 -12.17 13.52 -14.81
C TYR A 7 -11.65 12.86 -13.52
N ARG A 8 -12.51 12.64 -12.51
CA ARG A 8 -12.16 11.92 -11.28
C ARG A 8 -11.60 10.52 -11.55
N TRP A 9 -12.10 9.84 -12.58
CA TRP A 9 -11.64 8.51 -12.97
C TRP A 9 -10.25 8.56 -13.60
N VAL A 10 -9.93 9.62 -14.34
CA VAL A 10 -8.58 9.84 -14.86
C VAL A 10 -7.59 10.00 -13.70
N ILE A 11 -7.94 10.82 -12.71
CA ILE A 11 -7.10 11.01 -11.51
C ILE A 11 -6.91 9.69 -10.75
N LEU A 12 -7.97 8.89 -10.60
CA LEU A 12 -7.89 7.59 -9.94
C LEU A 12 -7.01 6.61 -10.72
N THR A 13 -7.13 6.53 -12.05
CA THR A 13 -6.27 5.69 -12.89
C THR A 13 -4.80 6.10 -12.79
N LEU A 14 -4.51 7.40 -12.77
CA LEU A 14 -3.14 7.89 -12.58
C LEU A 14 -2.60 7.49 -11.20
N ALA A 15 -3.39 7.66 -10.14
CA ALA A 15 -3.01 7.23 -8.80
C ALA A 15 -2.80 5.72 -8.71
N TRP A 16 -3.68 4.94 -9.33
CA TRP A 16 -3.56 3.49 -9.44
C TRP A 16 -2.23 3.09 -10.10
N LEU A 17 -1.88 3.71 -11.23
CA LEU A 17 -0.63 3.43 -11.93
C LEU A 17 0.61 3.76 -11.08
N LEU A 18 0.57 4.89 -10.37
CA LEU A 18 1.66 5.31 -9.48
C LEU A 18 1.88 4.31 -8.34
N ILE A 19 0.81 3.90 -7.66
CA ILE A 19 0.87 2.97 -6.52
C ILE A 19 1.31 1.59 -6.98
N PHE A 20 0.86 1.15 -8.16
CA PHE A 20 1.32 -0.09 -8.78
C PHE A 20 2.85 -0.08 -8.91
N PHE A 21 3.43 0.93 -9.55
CA PHE A 21 4.88 0.98 -9.77
C PHE A 21 5.70 1.21 -8.51
N VAL A 22 5.17 1.95 -7.52
CA VAL A 22 5.81 2.10 -6.20
C VAL A 22 5.94 0.72 -5.51
N ASN A 23 4.87 -0.07 -5.49
CA ASN A 23 4.89 -1.39 -4.86
C ASN A 23 5.66 -2.43 -5.68
N TYR A 24 5.54 -2.37 -7.01
CA TYR A 24 6.34 -3.17 -7.92
C TYR A 24 7.85 -2.96 -7.70
N SER A 25 8.27 -1.70 -7.59
CA SER A 25 9.65 -1.30 -7.32
C SER A 25 10.20 -1.81 -5.98
N TRP A 26 9.31 -2.01 -4.99
CA TRP A 26 9.68 -2.58 -3.70
C TRP A 26 9.76 -4.11 -3.77
N TYR A 27 8.71 -4.77 -4.27
CA TYR A 27 8.57 -6.24 -4.25
C TYR A 27 9.22 -6.96 -5.43
N ILE A 28 9.95 -6.25 -6.29
CA ILE A 28 10.86 -6.87 -7.25
C ILE A 28 12.16 -7.37 -6.59
N LEU A 29 12.48 -6.91 -5.37
CA LEU A 29 13.73 -7.25 -4.69
C LEU A 29 13.83 -8.72 -4.25
N PRO A 30 12.82 -9.33 -3.58
CA PRO A 30 12.94 -10.70 -3.07
C PRO A 30 13.35 -11.75 -4.11
N PRO A 31 12.79 -11.77 -5.34
CA PRO A 31 13.23 -12.71 -6.39
C PRO A 31 14.68 -12.52 -6.86
N LEU A 32 15.32 -11.39 -6.55
CA LEU A 32 16.68 -11.04 -6.98
C LEU A 32 17.72 -11.31 -5.89
N GLU A 33 17.34 -11.88 -4.74
CA GLU A 33 18.20 -12.06 -3.58
C GLU A 33 19.48 -12.85 -3.87
N GLU A 34 19.38 -13.97 -4.60
CA GLU A 34 20.51 -14.84 -4.92
C GLU A 34 21.54 -14.13 -5.82
N GLU A 35 21.06 -13.40 -6.83
CA GLU A 35 21.92 -12.63 -7.74
C GLU A 35 22.55 -11.41 -7.03
N LEU A 36 21.78 -10.73 -6.16
CA LEU A 36 22.29 -9.62 -5.34
C LEU A 36 23.35 -10.09 -4.34
N SER A 37 23.11 -11.23 -3.67
CA SER A 37 24.05 -11.81 -2.72
C SER A 37 25.35 -12.22 -3.40
N SER A 38 25.28 -12.93 -4.53
CA SER A 38 26.47 -13.36 -5.27
C SER A 38 27.24 -12.20 -5.91
N SER A 39 26.55 -11.17 -6.42
CA SER A 39 27.21 -10.04 -7.12
C SER A 39 27.79 -8.97 -6.21
N LEU A 40 27.22 -8.74 -5.02
CA LEU A 40 27.68 -7.72 -4.06
C LEU A 40 28.26 -8.32 -2.77
N GLY A 41 28.32 -9.65 -2.65
CA GLY A 41 28.81 -10.34 -1.46
C GLY A 41 27.93 -10.10 -0.23
N LEU A 42 26.61 -10.06 -0.41
CA LEU A 42 25.67 -9.73 0.68
C LEU A 42 25.41 -10.94 1.57
N SER A 43 25.44 -10.73 2.89
CA SER A 43 24.95 -11.68 3.88
C SER A 43 23.42 -11.66 3.94
N THR A 44 22.84 -12.67 4.60
CA THR A 44 21.40 -12.72 4.86
C THR A 44 20.92 -11.49 5.63
N ASP A 45 21.72 -10.99 6.59
CA ASP A 45 21.40 -9.77 7.35
C ASP A 45 21.29 -8.52 6.45
N HIS A 46 22.17 -8.41 5.45
CA HIS A 46 22.11 -7.33 4.46
C HIS A 46 20.81 -7.39 3.63
N LEU A 47 20.37 -8.59 3.25
CA LEU A 47 19.11 -8.76 2.51
C LEU A 47 17.90 -8.37 3.37
N TYR A 48 17.85 -8.79 4.63
CA TYR A 48 16.79 -8.36 5.56
C TYR A 48 16.74 -6.84 5.74
N LEU A 49 17.90 -6.19 5.86
CA LEU A 49 17.98 -4.72 5.94
C LEU A 49 17.48 -4.04 4.65
N LEU A 50 17.72 -4.63 3.49
CA LEU A 50 17.20 -4.12 2.21
C LEU A 50 15.69 -4.25 2.10
N LEU A 51 15.11 -5.39 2.52
CA LEU A 51 13.68 -5.64 2.47
C LEU A 51 12.89 -4.72 3.41
N THR A 52 13.46 -4.40 4.58
CA THR A 52 12.81 -3.60 5.62
C THR A 52 13.05 -2.10 5.48
N ALA A 53 14.08 -1.67 4.74
CA ALA A 53 14.39 -0.26 4.53
C ALA A 53 13.23 0.57 3.97
N PRO A 54 12.44 0.10 2.97
CA PRO A 54 11.33 0.87 2.44
C PRO A 54 10.23 1.08 3.48
N THR A 55 9.91 0.07 4.29
CA THR A 55 8.89 0.16 5.35
C THR A 55 9.28 1.19 6.39
N LEU A 56 10.54 1.15 6.86
CA LEU A 56 11.07 2.11 7.84
C LEU A 56 11.03 3.54 7.29
N ALA A 57 11.50 3.73 6.06
CA ALA A 57 11.47 5.04 5.42
C ALA A 57 10.05 5.56 5.21
N ALA A 58 9.12 4.68 4.80
CA ALA A 58 7.70 5.02 4.65
C ALA A 58 7.09 5.40 6.01
N ALA A 59 7.42 4.70 7.10
CA ALA A 59 6.97 5.04 8.44
C ALA A 59 7.43 6.45 8.85
N LEU A 60 8.71 6.77 8.65
CA LEU A 60 9.29 8.07 9.00
C LEU A 60 8.77 9.22 8.11
N SER A 61 8.47 8.92 6.85
CA SER A 61 8.06 9.93 5.86
C SER A 61 6.54 10.10 5.71
N SER A 62 5.71 9.18 6.19
CA SER A 62 4.25 9.25 6.04
C SER A 62 3.62 10.44 6.75
N ILE A 63 4.04 10.74 7.99
CA ILE A 63 3.60 11.94 8.73
C ILE A 63 3.99 13.24 8.01
N PRO A 64 5.29 13.49 7.68
CA PRO A 64 5.65 14.70 6.96
C PRO A 64 5.04 14.74 5.55
N GLY A 65 4.93 13.61 4.86
CA GLY A 65 4.31 13.52 3.54
C GLY A 65 2.82 13.88 3.54
N GLY A 66 2.07 13.39 4.52
CA GLY A 66 0.65 13.73 4.70
C GLY A 66 0.45 15.21 5.04
N THR A 67 1.24 15.74 5.97
CA THR A 67 1.15 17.16 6.38
C THR A 67 1.59 18.13 5.27
N VAL A 68 2.64 17.80 4.51
CA VAL A 68 3.04 18.55 3.31
C VAL A 68 1.94 18.52 2.25
N GLY A 69 1.24 17.38 2.12
CA GLY A 69 -0.02 17.23 1.41
C GLY A 69 -1.09 18.26 1.78
N ASP A 70 -1.28 18.45 3.08
CA ASP A 70 -2.24 19.43 3.61
C ASP A 70 -1.84 20.89 3.34
N LYS A 71 -0.54 21.16 3.27
CA LYS A 71 -0.01 22.49 2.98
C LYS A 71 0.02 22.82 1.49
N LEU A 72 0.69 21.99 0.69
CA LEU A 72 1.00 22.25 -0.73
C LEU A 72 -0.07 21.71 -1.70
N GLY A 73 -0.95 20.83 -1.21
CA GLY A 73 -1.94 20.12 -2.01
C GLY A 73 -1.44 18.80 -2.58
N VAL A 74 -2.38 17.85 -2.72
CA VAL A 74 -2.14 16.47 -3.18
C VAL A 74 -1.32 16.42 -4.47
N ARG A 75 -1.70 17.20 -5.50
CA ARG A 75 -1.05 17.15 -6.82
C ARG A 75 0.47 17.35 -6.74
N ARG A 76 0.91 18.37 -6.00
CA ARG A 76 2.33 18.74 -5.90
C ARG A 76 3.10 17.77 -5.01
N THR A 77 2.51 17.35 -3.90
CA THR A 77 3.15 16.41 -2.97
C THR A 77 3.33 15.03 -3.60
N VAL A 78 2.29 14.51 -4.27
CA VAL A 78 2.38 13.22 -4.99
C VAL A 78 3.39 13.31 -6.13
N LEU A 79 3.43 14.41 -6.89
CA LEU A 79 4.41 14.62 -7.95
C LEU A 79 5.85 14.60 -7.41
N ALA A 80 6.12 15.33 -6.32
CA ALA A 80 7.43 15.37 -5.69
C ALA A 80 7.85 13.98 -5.19
N GLY A 81 6.91 13.24 -4.57
CA GLY A 81 7.12 11.87 -4.13
C GLY A 81 7.48 10.94 -5.28
N ILE A 82 6.67 10.88 -6.34
CA ILE A 82 6.96 9.96 -7.45
C ILE A 82 8.21 10.36 -8.24
N LEU A 83 8.52 11.66 -8.39
CA LEU A 83 9.77 12.07 -9.04
C LEU A 83 10.98 11.60 -8.24
N LEU A 84 10.99 11.80 -6.92
CA LEU A 84 12.01 11.25 -6.03
C LEU A 84 12.12 9.72 -6.22
N GLY A 85 10.99 9.03 -6.16
CA GLY A 85 10.91 7.58 -6.34
C GLY A 85 11.47 7.11 -7.69
N SER A 86 11.15 7.79 -8.79
CA SER A 86 11.64 7.44 -10.13
C SER A 86 13.17 7.57 -10.26
N VAL A 87 13.72 8.65 -9.70
CA VAL A 87 15.17 8.91 -9.73
C VAL A 87 15.89 7.86 -8.89
N VAL A 88 15.46 7.65 -7.65
CA VAL A 88 16.15 6.72 -6.74
C VAL A 88 15.95 5.26 -7.14
N ALA A 89 14.77 4.88 -7.66
CA ALA A 89 14.52 3.53 -8.16
C ALA A 89 15.41 3.19 -9.35
N THR A 90 15.57 4.13 -10.29
CA THR A 90 16.50 3.97 -11.43
C THR A 90 17.95 3.95 -10.96
N ALA A 91 18.32 4.82 -10.03
CA ALA A 91 19.68 4.90 -9.50
C ALA A 91 20.12 3.61 -8.79
N ARG A 92 19.19 2.80 -8.25
CA ARG A 92 19.54 1.48 -7.68
C ARG A 92 20.27 0.59 -8.69
N ALA A 93 19.94 0.64 -9.97
CA ALA A 93 20.62 -0.15 -11.01
C ALA A 93 22.12 0.18 -11.12
N LEU A 94 22.53 1.36 -10.68
CA LEU A 94 23.92 1.83 -10.71
C LEU A 94 24.68 1.51 -9.42
N SER A 95 24.06 0.87 -8.42
CA SER A 95 24.71 0.61 -7.15
C SER A 95 25.89 -0.37 -7.30
N GLN A 96 26.98 -0.06 -6.60
CA GLN A 96 28.20 -0.89 -6.56
C GLN A 96 28.52 -1.38 -5.14
N SER A 97 27.74 -0.96 -4.14
CA SER A 97 27.94 -1.33 -2.75
C SER A 97 26.61 -1.50 -2.04
N PHE A 98 26.60 -2.33 -1.00
CA PHE A 98 25.45 -2.53 -0.11
C PHE A 98 24.90 -1.21 0.43
N LEU A 99 25.78 -0.36 0.99
CA LEU A 99 25.36 0.89 1.64
C LEU A 99 24.62 1.83 0.68
N LEU A 100 25.11 1.95 -0.56
CA LEU A 100 24.46 2.77 -1.57
C LEU A 100 23.12 2.16 -1.99
N LEU A 101 23.06 0.84 -2.21
CA LEU A 101 21.81 0.16 -2.55
C LEU A 101 20.78 0.29 -1.43
N TRP A 102 21.20 0.12 -0.18
CA TRP A 102 20.36 0.27 1.01
C TRP A 102 19.82 1.70 1.12
N PHE A 103 20.67 2.71 0.98
CA PHE A 103 20.26 4.11 1.06
C PHE A 103 19.27 4.49 -0.07
N LEU A 104 19.51 4.03 -1.30
CA LEU A 104 18.58 4.26 -2.41
C LEU A 104 17.25 3.53 -2.19
N THR A 105 17.28 2.31 -1.65
CA THR A 105 16.08 1.52 -1.32
C THR A 105 15.29 2.16 -0.17
N PHE A 106 15.97 2.71 0.83
CA PHE A 106 15.37 3.55 1.86
C PHE A 106 14.67 4.77 1.24
N LEU A 107 15.30 5.48 0.30
CA LEU A 107 14.67 6.61 -0.38
C LEU A 107 13.47 6.22 -1.25
N VAL A 108 13.41 5.00 -1.78
CA VAL A 108 12.20 4.48 -2.44
C VAL A 108 11.05 4.41 -1.44
N GLY A 109 11.28 3.91 -0.22
CA GLY A 109 10.25 3.96 0.84
C GLY A 109 9.86 5.39 1.25
N ALA A 110 10.83 6.31 1.26
CA ALA A 110 10.53 7.73 1.51
C ALA A 110 9.58 8.32 0.44
N SER A 111 9.73 7.91 -0.82
CA SER A 111 8.81 8.29 -1.89
C SER A 111 7.39 7.78 -1.65
N MET A 112 7.25 6.55 -1.13
CA MET A 112 5.96 5.96 -0.78
C MET A 112 5.27 6.74 0.35
N GLY A 113 6.00 7.13 1.40
CA GLY A 113 5.43 7.95 2.48
C GLY A 113 5.06 9.37 2.07
N LEU A 114 5.55 9.89 0.95
CA LEU A 114 5.04 11.14 0.36
C LEU A 114 3.73 10.94 -0.42
N VAL A 115 3.57 9.78 -1.08
CA VAL A 115 2.45 9.51 -1.99
C VAL A 115 1.23 8.94 -1.26
N VAL A 116 1.39 7.85 -0.52
CA VAL A 116 0.28 7.06 0.04
C VAL A 116 -0.62 7.82 1.02
N PRO A 117 -0.11 8.64 1.98
CA PRO A 117 -0.98 9.39 2.89
C PRO A 117 -1.84 10.46 2.22
N ASN A 118 -1.52 10.82 0.97
CA ASN A 118 -2.26 11.81 0.21
C ASN A 118 -3.43 11.23 -0.59
N LEU A 119 -3.52 9.89 -0.71
CA LEU A 119 -4.56 9.23 -1.50
C LEU A 119 -5.97 9.32 -0.89
N PRO A 120 -6.16 9.11 0.44
CA PRO A 120 -7.47 9.33 1.07
C PRO A 120 -8.00 10.74 0.83
N LYS A 121 -7.11 11.73 0.93
CA LYS A 121 -7.43 13.13 0.67
C LYS A 121 -7.80 13.37 -0.79
N MET A 122 -7.02 12.82 -1.72
CA MET A 122 -7.33 12.87 -3.15
C MET A 122 -8.73 12.31 -3.44
N VAL A 123 -9.06 11.15 -2.86
CA VAL A 123 -10.38 10.54 -3.03
C VAL A 123 -11.47 11.44 -2.44
N GLY A 124 -11.30 11.94 -1.22
CA GLY A 124 -12.26 12.85 -0.59
C GLY A 124 -12.44 14.20 -1.32
N GLU A 125 -11.45 14.63 -2.12
CA GLU A 125 -11.55 15.86 -2.93
C GLU A 125 -12.19 15.66 -4.30
N TRP A 126 -12.11 14.45 -4.88
CA TRP A 126 -12.56 14.16 -6.25
C TRP A 126 -13.83 13.32 -6.35
N PHE A 127 -14.12 12.50 -5.33
CA PHE A 127 -15.24 11.58 -5.31
C PHE A 127 -16.31 12.04 -4.31
N PRO A 128 -17.59 11.85 -4.62
CA PRO A 128 -18.68 12.09 -3.68
C PRO A 128 -18.58 11.10 -2.51
N GLU A 129 -19.12 11.47 -1.35
CA GLU A 129 -19.04 10.69 -0.11
C GLU A 129 -19.42 9.20 -0.30
N GLY A 130 -20.46 8.92 -1.10
CA GLY A 130 -20.93 7.56 -1.41
C GLY A 130 -20.14 6.80 -2.47
N GLU A 131 -19.00 7.29 -2.93
CA GLU A 131 -18.08 6.55 -3.83
C GLU A 131 -16.63 6.52 -3.30
N THR A 132 -16.39 7.07 -2.11
CA THR A 132 -15.05 7.16 -1.53
C THR A 132 -14.47 5.79 -1.18
N GLY A 133 -15.31 4.88 -0.69
CA GLY A 133 -14.90 3.49 -0.44
C GLY A 133 -14.49 2.82 -1.73
N SER A 134 -15.32 2.92 -2.78
CA SER A 134 -15.13 2.31 -4.09
C SER A 134 -13.82 2.78 -4.73
N ALA A 135 -13.55 4.08 -4.71
CA ALA A 135 -12.30 4.65 -5.19
C ALA A 135 -11.10 4.11 -4.39
N SER A 136 -11.23 4.01 -3.06
CA SER A 136 -10.20 3.42 -2.20
C SER A 136 -9.94 1.95 -2.49
N GLY A 137 -10.98 1.15 -2.67
CA GLY A 137 -10.88 -0.25 -3.08
C GLY A 137 -10.12 -0.42 -4.39
N ILE A 138 -10.44 0.40 -5.39
CA ILE A 138 -9.77 0.37 -6.69
C ILE A 138 -8.30 0.73 -6.56
N TYR A 139 -7.92 1.85 -5.93
CA TYR A 139 -6.50 2.18 -5.85
C TYR A 139 -5.72 1.21 -4.95
N VAL A 140 -6.31 0.68 -3.87
CA VAL A 140 -5.62 -0.32 -3.03
C VAL A 140 -5.41 -1.63 -3.78
N SER A 141 -6.29 -2.00 -4.72
CA SER A 141 -6.06 -3.17 -5.58
C SER A 141 -4.75 -3.08 -6.39
N SER A 142 -4.33 -1.87 -6.78
CA SER A 142 -3.06 -1.65 -7.48
C SER A 142 -1.84 -2.00 -6.63
N MET A 143 -1.93 -1.86 -5.31
CA MET A 143 -0.87 -2.25 -4.37
C MET A 143 -0.63 -3.75 -4.47
N GLY A 144 -1.69 -4.55 -4.32
CA GLY A 144 -1.61 -6.00 -4.45
C GLY A 144 -1.11 -6.45 -5.82
N LEU A 145 -1.62 -5.85 -6.90
CA LEU A 145 -1.18 -6.16 -8.26
C LEU A 145 0.28 -5.78 -8.51
N GLY A 146 0.75 -4.65 -7.98
CA GLY A 146 2.16 -4.23 -8.06
C GLY A 146 3.08 -5.20 -7.33
N ILE A 147 2.69 -5.63 -6.12
CA ILE A 147 3.40 -6.66 -5.35
C ILE A 147 3.51 -7.96 -6.15
N SER A 148 2.38 -8.50 -6.63
CA SER A 148 2.36 -9.75 -7.38
C SER A 148 3.17 -9.66 -8.67
N ALA A 149 3.06 -8.56 -9.40
CA ALA A 149 3.84 -8.35 -10.62
C ALA A 149 5.34 -8.27 -10.32
N GLY A 150 5.76 -7.60 -9.24
CA GLY A 150 7.16 -7.49 -8.83
C GLY A 150 7.76 -8.85 -8.52
N LEU A 151 7.06 -9.64 -7.69
CA LEU A 151 7.47 -10.99 -7.32
C LEU A 151 7.55 -11.92 -8.55
N PHE A 152 6.57 -11.84 -9.45
CA PHE A 152 6.52 -12.72 -10.63
C PHE A 152 7.58 -12.36 -11.68
N THR A 153 7.77 -11.07 -11.94
CA THR A 153 8.66 -10.62 -13.02
C THR A 153 10.11 -10.48 -12.62
N GLY A 154 10.43 -10.38 -11.32
CA GLY A 154 11.80 -10.18 -10.83
C GLY A 154 12.78 -11.21 -11.39
N ALA A 155 12.43 -12.50 -11.32
CA ALA A 155 13.28 -13.60 -11.82
C ALA A 155 13.34 -13.70 -13.36
N LEU A 156 12.51 -12.95 -14.09
CA LEU A 156 12.49 -12.96 -15.56
C LEU A 156 13.50 -11.96 -16.15
N PHE A 157 14.02 -11.03 -15.35
CA PHE A 157 15.01 -10.08 -15.82
C PHE A 157 16.38 -10.74 -15.98
N PRO A 158 17.18 -10.31 -16.98
CA PRO A 158 18.52 -10.86 -17.21
C PRO A 158 19.52 -10.48 -16.13
N SER A 159 19.23 -9.43 -15.34
CA SER A 159 19.98 -9.08 -14.13
C SER A 159 19.18 -8.18 -13.21
N TRP A 160 19.56 -8.13 -11.93
CA TRP A 160 18.97 -7.22 -10.95
C TRP A 160 19.06 -5.74 -11.35
N ARG A 161 20.12 -5.37 -12.11
CA ARG A 161 20.30 -4.01 -12.64
C ARG A 161 19.23 -3.66 -13.66
N TRP A 162 18.93 -4.59 -14.58
CA TRP A 162 17.85 -4.41 -15.54
C TRP A 162 16.48 -4.35 -14.87
N ALA A 163 16.24 -5.19 -13.86
CA ALA A 163 15.04 -5.12 -13.05
C ALA A 163 14.85 -3.73 -12.44
N PHE A 164 15.84 -3.20 -11.72
CA PHE A 164 15.74 -1.87 -11.12
C PHE A 164 15.62 -0.76 -12.16
N PHE A 165 16.34 -0.83 -13.27
CA PHE A 165 16.22 0.14 -14.35
C PHE A 165 14.79 0.18 -14.93
N CYS A 166 14.22 -0.98 -15.28
CA CYS A 166 12.86 -1.08 -15.81
C CYS A 166 11.81 -0.59 -14.81
N THR A 167 11.96 -0.92 -13.51
CA THR A 167 11.05 -0.41 -12.46
C THR A 167 11.12 1.11 -12.35
N GLY A 168 12.33 1.67 -12.41
CA GLY A 168 12.57 3.11 -12.36
C GLY A 168 11.95 3.83 -13.56
N MET A 169 12.07 3.25 -14.76
CA MET A 169 11.40 3.77 -15.96
C MET A 169 9.87 3.72 -15.84
N GLY A 170 9.29 2.65 -15.27
CA GLY A 170 7.87 2.57 -14.99
C GLY A 170 7.37 3.68 -14.05
N MET A 171 8.13 3.94 -12.97
CA MET A 171 7.87 5.08 -12.08
C MET A 171 8.04 6.42 -12.80
N PHE A 172 9.05 6.56 -13.66
CA PHE A 172 9.28 7.77 -14.45
C PHE A 172 8.12 8.08 -15.38
N PHE A 173 7.65 7.11 -16.18
CA PHE A 173 6.50 7.32 -17.06
C PHE A 173 5.22 7.62 -16.27
N SER A 174 5.03 6.96 -15.12
CA SER A 174 3.90 7.26 -14.22
C SER A 174 3.98 8.70 -13.69
N SER A 175 5.18 9.17 -13.32
CA SER A 175 5.41 10.55 -12.91
C SER A 175 5.11 11.56 -14.03
N LEU A 176 5.47 11.21 -15.27
CA LEU A 176 5.23 12.03 -16.45
C LEU A 176 3.73 12.16 -16.72
N PHE A 177 2.99 11.05 -16.66
CA PHE A 177 1.54 11.07 -16.80
C PHE A 177 0.87 11.87 -15.68
N TRP A 178 1.32 11.72 -14.42
CA TRP A 178 0.82 12.55 -13.33
C TRP A 178 1.11 14.04 -13.56
N PHE A 179 2.31 14.40 -14.01
CA PHE A 179 2.67 15.79 -14.27
C PHE A 179 1.73 16.48 -15.27
N PHE A 180 1.45 15.81 -16.41
CA PHE A 180 0.65 16.36 -17.50
C PHE A 180 -0.87 16.25 -17.26
N PHE A 181 -1.35 15.16 -16.66
CA PHE A 181 -2.78 14.87 -16.57
C PHE A 181 -3.36 15.07 -15.16
N ALA A 182 -2.56 15.08 -14.08
CA ALA A 182 -3.12 15.38 -12.77
C ALA A 182 -3.57 16.83 -12.72
N ARG A 183 -4.82 17.05 -12.29
CA ARG A 183 -5.42 18.38 -12.13
C ARG A 183 -5.72 18.65 -10.67
N GLU A 184 -6.04 19.89 -10.37
CA GLU A 184 -6.57 20.26 -9.06
C GLU A 184 -8.08 19.97 -9.03
N PRO A 185 -8.63 19.57 -7.87
CA PRO A 185 -10.06 19.31 -7.75
C PRO A 185 -10.88 20.58 -8.03
N PRO A 186 -12.10 20.45 -8.59
CA PRO A 186 -12.93 21.60 -8.98
C PRO A 186 -13.28 22.57 -7.84
N THR A 187 -13.24 22.09 -6.59
CA THR A 187 -13.50 22.88 -5.38
C THR A 187 -12.30 23.67 -4.88
N GLY A 188 -11.17 23.64 -5.60
CA GLY A 188 -9.91 24.32 -5.21
C GLY A 188 -9.05 23.49 -4.23
N GLY A 189 -9.58 22.41 -3.67
CA GLY A 189 -8.89 21.52 -2.73
C GLY A 189 -8.66 22.18 -1.37
N HIS A 190 -8.55 21.37 -0.32
CA HIS A 190 -8.31 21.90 1.02
C HIS A 190 -6.80 22.05 1.23
N ARG A 191 -6.27 23.27 1.06
CA ARG A 191 -4.82 23.56 1.12
C ARG A 191 -4.50 24.68 2.10
N GLY A 192 -3.21 24.91 2.34
CA GLY A 192 -2.72 26.01 3.15
C GLY A 192 -2.82 25.75 4.65
N VAL A 193 -3.09 24.52 5.06
CA VAL A 193 -3.06 24.15 6.48
C VAL A 193 -1.62 24.22 6.97
N PRO A 194 -1.32 24.97 8.04
CA PRO A 194 -0.01 24.96 8.66
C PRO A 194 0.38 23.54 9.09
N LEU A 195 1.63 23.12 8.84
CA LEU A 195 2.10 21.77 9.17
C LEU A 195 1.85 21.39 10.64
N LYS A 196 2.11 22.35 11.54
CA LYS A 196 1.88 22.18 12.98
C LYS A 196 0.41 21.97 13.32
N GLU A 197 -0.50 22.63 12.61
CA GLU A 197 -1.94 22.51 12.84
C GLU A 197 -2.46 21.15 12.36
N SER A 198 -2.10 20.74 11.14
CA SER A 198 -2.46 19.41 10.61
C SER A 198 -1.96 18.29 11.53
N LEU A 199 -0.69 18.35 11.93
CA LEU A 199 -0.12 17.36 12.85
C LEU A 199 -0.81 17.37 14.22
N SER A 200 -1.07 18.56 14.77
CA SER A 200 -1.73 18.71 16.07
C SER A 200 -3.14 18.10 16.07
N HIS A 201 -3.93 18.33 15.02
CA HIS A 201 -5.26 17.74 14.90
C HIS A 201 -5.21 16.22 14.72
N ALA A 202 -4.28 15.73 13.89
CA ALA A 202 -4.11 14.29 13.66
C ALA A 202 -3.72 13.55 14.95
N VAL A 203 -2.70 14.02 15.67
CA VAL A 203 -2.15 13.35 16.86
C VAL A 203 -3.09 13.47 18.08
N ARG A 204 -3.95 14.50 18.14
CA ARG A 204 -4.93 14.65 19.23
C ARG A 204 -6.22 13.84 19.01
N SER A 205 -6.48 13.36 17.79
CA SER A 205 -7.71 12.60 17.53
C SER A 205 -7.59 11.17 18.03
N ARG A 206 -8.47 10.81 18.98
CA ARG A 206 -8.62 9.44 19.46
C ARG A 206 -8.98 8.48 18.33
N ASN A 207 -9.82 8.91 17.39
CA ASN A 207 -10.25 8.08 16.27
C ASN A 207 -9.10 7.78 15.31
N VAL A 208 -8.20 8.74 15.08
CA VAL A 208 -6.98 8.52 14.28
C VAL A 208 -6.09 7.46 14.92
N TRP A 209 -5.88 7.52 16.24
CA TRP A 209 -5.11 6.48 16.95
C TRP A 209 -5.79 5.11 16.94
N LEU A 210 -7.12 5.05 17.03
CA LEU A 210 -7.84 3.78 16.90
C LEU A 210 -7.68 3.17 15.50
N LEU A 211 -7.74 3.99 14.45
CA LEU A 211 -7.48 3.54 13.07
C LEU A 211 -6.03 3.10 12.89
N ALA A 212 -5.08 3.86 13.44
CA ALA A 212 -3.65 3.57 13.40
C ALA A 212 -3.31 2.24 14.09
N PHE A 213 -3.86 2.00 15.28
CA PHE A 213 -3.71 0.75 16.01
C PHE A 213 -4.39 -0.43 15.30
N SER A 214 -5.56 -0.20 14.72
CA SER A 214 -6.26 -1.23 13.91
C SER A 214 -5.44 -1.61 12.67
N GLN A 215 -4.81 -0.65 12.02
CA GLN A 215 -3.93 -0.88 10.86
C GLN A 215 -2.68 -1.66 11.25
N PHE A 216 -2.03 -1.30 12.36
CA PHE A 216 -0.89 -2.03 12.92
C PHE A 216 -1.22 -3.50 13.19
N LEU A 217 -2.30 -3.76 13.94
CA LEU A 217 -2.74 -5.13 14.25
C LEU A 217 -3.09 -5.92 12.99
N PHE A 218 -3.78 -5.30 12.04
CA PHE A 218 -4.15 -5.94 10.78
C PHE A 218 -2.92 -6.33 9.96
N LEU A 219 -1.99 -5.38 9.73
CA LEU A 219 -0.82 -5.63 8.91
C LEU A 219 0.10 -6.68 9.56
N GLY A 220 0.33 -6.56 10.88
CA GLY A 220 1.09 -7.53 11.65
C GLY A 220 0.49 -8.93 11.59
N ALA A 221 -0.82 -9.07 11.79
CA ALA A 221 -1.51 -10.36 11.70
C ALA A 221 -1.45 -10.94 10.28
N PHE A 222 -1.66 -10.12 9.25
CA PHE A 222 -1.70 -10.58 7.86
C PHE A 222 -0.32 -11.00 7.34
N VAL A 223 0.73 -10.23 7.64
CA VAL A 223 2.12 -10.59 7.30
C VAL A 223 2.56 -11.83 8.06
N SER A 224 2.25 -11.91 9.37
CA SER A 224 2.56 -13.10 10.18
C SER A 224 1.86 -14.34 9.63
N TYR A 225 0.61 -14.22 9.22
CA TYR A 225 -0.16 -15.32 8.64
C TYR A 225 0.42 -15.76 7.30
N THR A 226 0.63 -14.86 6.35
CA THR A 226 1.12 -15.20 5.00
C THR A 226 2.56 -15.74 5.01
N GLY A 227 3.43 -15.17 5.84
CA GLY A 227 4.79 -15.70 6.05
C GLY A 227 4.78 -17.05 6.77
N GLY A 228 4.07 -17.12 7.90
CA GLY A 228 4.00 -18.33 8.73
C GLY A 228 3.33 -19.51 8.04
N LEU A 229 2.24 -19.28 7.29
CA LEU A 229 1.51 -20.34 6.58
C LEU A 229 2.42 -21.06 5.57
N THR A 230 3.21 -20.32 4.81
CA THR A 230 4.13 -20.91 3.81
C THR A 230 5.10 -21.90 4.46
N HIS A 231 5.72 -21.50 5.58
CA HIS A 231 6.67 -22.34 6.31
C HIS A 231 5.96 -23.52 6.99
N ALA A 232 4.87 -23.24 7.70
CA ALA A 232 4.20 -24.22 8.53
C ALA A 232 3.59 -25.36 7.70
N VAL A 233 3.07 -25.06 6.50
CA VAL A 233 2.51 -26.10 5.63
C VAL A 233 3.62 -26.96 5.00
N GLN A 234 4.77 -26.40 4.66
CA GLN A 234 5.93 -27.18 4.20
C GLN A 234 6.45 -28.13 5.29
N GLU A 235 6.59 -27.64 6.53
CA GLU A 235 7.15 -28.40 7.64
C GLU A 235 6.20 -29.49 8.14
N VAL A 236 4.91 -29.17 8.32
CA VAL A 236 3.92 -30.08 8.92
C VAL A 236 3.33 -31.04 7.90
N PHE A 237 3.00 -30.57 6.69
CA PHE A 237 2.33 -31.38 5.67
C PHE A 237 3.28 -31.88 4.56
N GLY A 238 4.54 -31.45 4.55
CA GLY A 238 5.54 -31.92 3.59
C GLY A 238 5.28 -31.51 2.14
N VAL A 239 4.44 -30.49 1.90
CA VAL A 239 4.14 -30.00 0.56
C VAL A 239 5.31 -29.24 -0.05
N GLY A 240 5.39 -29.27 -1.38
CA GLY A 240 6.44 -28.58 -2.12
C GLY A 240 6.38 -27.05 -1.97
N ALA A 241 7.53 -26.40 -2.06
CA ALA A 241 7.64 -24.94 -1.93
C ALA A 241 6.74 -24.15 -2.90
N GLY A 242 6.56 -24.65 -4.13
CA GLY A 242 5.67 -24.03 -5.11
C GLY A 242 4.19 -24.07 -4.70
N GLU A 243 3.74 -25.16 -4.08
CA GLU A 243 2.36 -25.32 -3.62
C GLU A 243 2.08 -24.44 -2.39
N ALA A 244 2.98 -24.44 -1.41
CA ALA A 244 2.88 -23.56 -0.24
C ALA A 244 2.90 -22.07 -0.64
N GLY A 245 3.75 -21.69 -1.60
CA GLY A 245 3.78 -20.34 -2.14
C GLY A 245 2.48 -19.95 -2.85
N ALA A 246 1.88 -20.88 -3.61
CA ALA A 246 0.60 -20.66 -4.28
C ALA A 246 -0.56 -20.47 -3.29
N LEU A 247 -0.56 -21.16 -2.14
CA LEU A 247 -1.57 -20.97 -1.09
C LEU A 247 -1.50 -19.56 -0.49
N SER A 248 -0.30 -19.07 -0.17
CA SER A 248 -0.10 -17.70 0.33
C SER A 248 -0.46 -16.64 -0.71
N ALA A 249 -0.13 -16.89 -1.99
CA ALA A 249 -0.56 -16.04 -3.09
C ALA A 249 -2.08 -15.98 -3.22
N LEU A 250 -2.78 -17.11 -3.00
CA LEU A 250 -4.24 -17.16 -3.03
C LEU A 250 -4.88 -16.26 -1.95
N ALA A 251 -4.28 -16.15 -0.76
CA ALA A 251 -4.73 -15.23 0.27
C ALA A 251 -4.69 -13.76 -0.23
N VAL A 252 -3.60 -13.39 -0.93
CA VAL A 252 -3.42 -12.05 -1.52
C VAL A 252 -4.41 -11.82 -2.66
N VAL A 253 -4.65 -12.81 -3.52
CA VAL A 253 -5.69 -12.72 -4.56
C VAL A 253 -7.06 -12.51 -3.93
N GLY A 254 -7.39 -13.26 -2.87
CA GLY A 254 -8.59 -13.04 -2.07
C GLY A 254 -8.66 -11.60 -1.57
N MET A 255 -7.57 -11.06 -1.02
CA MET A 255 -7.50 -9.68 -0.56
C MET A 255 -7.78 -8.66 -1.67
N VAL A 256 -7.21 -8.86 -2.87
CA VAL A 256 -7.49 -8.00 -4.04
C VAL A 256 -8.97 -8.05 -4.42
N VAL A 257 -9.58 -9.23 -4.42
CA VAL A 257 -11.02 -9.40 -4.66
C VAL A 257 -11.84 -8.68 -3.57
N GLY A 258 -11.47 -8.84 -2.30
CA GLY A 258 -12.09 -8.16 -1.16
C GLY A 258 -12.02 -6.64 -1.27
N ASN A 259 -10.89 -6.09 -1.70
CA ASN A 259 -10.70 -4.65 -1.93
C ASN A 259 -11.74 -4.09 -2.92
N LEU A 260 -12.20 -4.90 -3.87
CA LEU A 260 -13.15 -4.47 -4.91
C LEU A 260 -14.62 -4.74 -4.53
N ILE A 261 -14.89 -5.55 -3.51
CA ILE A 261 -16.25 -5.94 -3.11
C ILE A 261 -16.74 -5.12 -1.91
N TRP A 262 -15.97 -5.11 -0.81
CA TRP A 262 -16.45 -4.54 0.45
C TRP A 262 -16.60 -3.02 0.44
N PRO A 263 -15.65 -2.24 -0.12
CA PRO A 263 -15.78 -0.79 -0.11
C PRO A 263 -16.98 -0.27 -0.92
N PRO A 264 -17.27 -0.77 -2.14
CA PRO A 264 -18.51 -0.39 -2.84
C PRO A 264 -19.79 -0.79 -2.11
N LEU A 265 -19.78 -1.89 -1.37
CA LEU A 265 -20.94 -2.32 -0.60
C LEU A 265 -21.14 -1.44 0.65
N ALA A 266 -20.05 -1.03 1.29
CA ALA A 266 -20.05 -0.06 2.39
C ALA A 266 -20.56 1.31 1.94
N ASP A 267 -20.13 1.77 0.77
CA ASP A 267 -20.60 2.99 0.11
C ASP A 267 -22.11 2.98 -0.12
N ARG A 268 -22.64 1.93 -0.76
CA ARG A 268 -24.07 1.81 -1.09
C ARG A 268 -24.99 1.79 0.12
N THR A 269 -24.49 1.25 1.24
CA THR A 269 -25.26 1.13 2.48
C THR A 269 -25.03 2.28 3.45
N GLY A 270 -23.98 3.08 3.24
CA GLY A 270 -23.50 4.09 4.19
C GLY A 270 -22.94 3.51 5.49
N ARG A 271 -22.70 2.19 5.59
CA ARG A 271 -22.35 1.50 6.83
C ARG A 271 -20.86 1.14 6.95
N PHE A 272 -19.97 2.09 6.65
CA PHE A 272 -18.50 1.89 6.67
C PHE A 272 -17.98 1.19 7.93
N ARG A 273 -18.39 1.64 9.12
CA ARG A 273 -17.96 1.03 10.39
C ARG A 273 -18.38 -0.44 10.51
N ALA A 274 -19.60 -0.77 10.09
CA ALA A 274 -20.12 -2.13 10.20
C ALA A 274 -19.36 -3.08 9.27
N PHE A 275 -19.08 -2.64 8.04
CA PHE A 275 -18.28 -3.44 7.09
C PHE A 275 -16.84 -3.61 7.53
N LEU A 276 -16.21 -2.56 8.09
CA LEU A 276 -14.87 -2.68 8.65
C LEU A 276 -14.83 -3.72 9.79
N ILE A 277 -15.77 -3.64 10.73
CA ILE A 277 -15.88 -4.60 11.85
C ILE A 277 -16.15 -6.01 11.33
N LEU A 278 -17.07 -6.17 10.37
CA LEU A 278 -17.39 -7.46 9.76
C LEU A 278 -16.15 -8.10 9.13
N CYS A 279 -15.42 -7.34 8.31
CA CYS A 279 -14.22 -7.82 7.63
C CYS A 279 -13.12 -8.23 8.62
N SER A 280 -12.89 -7.41 9.65
CA SER A 280 -11.90 -7.68 10.69
C SER A 280 -12.27 -8.88 11.58
N LEU A 281 -13.55 -9.06 11.91
CA LEU A 281 -14.00 -10.17 12.76
C LEU A 281 -14.07 -11.51 12.02
N LEU A 282 -14.26 -11.51 10.70
CA LEU A 282 -14.37 -12.74 9.92
C LEU A 282 -13.03 -13.21 9.34
N SER A 283 -12.10 -12.30 9.03
CA SER A 283 -10.81 -12.67 8.43
C SER A 283 -10.01 -13.61 9.33
N GLY A 284 -9.79 -13.26 10.60
CA GLY A 284 -9.02 -14.06 11.56
C GLY A 284 -9.56 -15.48 11.74
N PRO A 285 -10.85 -15.68 12.09
CA PRO A 285 -11.43 -17.01 12.27
C PRO A 285 -11.39 -17.87 11.01
N LEU A 286 -11.63 -17.32 9.82
CA LEU A 286 -11.54 -18.10 8.57
C LEU A 286 -10.12 -18.61 8.33
N LEU A 287 -9.13 -17.75 8.54
CA LEU A 287 -7.72 -18.11 8.40
C LEU A 287 -7.25 -19.09 9.49
N PHE A 288 -7.80 -19.00 10.69
CA PHE A 288 -7.57 -19.96 11.78
C PHE A 288 -8.21 -21.32 11.49
N LEU A 289 -9.45 -21.35 10.97
CA LEU A 289 -10.11 -22.59 10.56
C LEU A 289 -9.36 -23.27 9.41
N ALA A 290 -8.78 -22.49 8.48
CA ALA A 290 -7.95 -23.04 7.41
C ALA A 290 -6.75 -23.86 7.95
N TRP A 291 -6.25 -23.50 9.14
CA TRP A 291 -5.14 -24.20 9.80
C TRP A 291 -5.60 -25.47 10.55
N LEU A 292 -6.83 -25.48 11.09
CA LEU A 292 -7.33 -26.63 11.85
C LEU A 292 -7.79 -27.80 10.98
N GLU A 293 -8.22 -27.51 9.76
CA GLU A 293 -8.68 -28.52 8.80
C GLU A 293 -7.51 -29.31 8.20
N ALA A 294 -7.76 -30.57 7.83
CA ALA A 294 -6.77 -31.39 7.12
C ALA A 294 -6.38 -30.72 5.81
N TYR A 295 -5.08 -30.67 5.51
CA TYR A 295 -4.58 -30.02 4.30
C TYR A 295 -5.23 -30.60 3.04
N GLY A 296 -5.93 -29.75 2.30
CA GLY A 296 -6.66 -30.13 1.11
C GLY A 296 -7.46 -28.97 0.53
N PHE A 297 -8.40 -29.26 -0.37
CA PHE A 297 -9.19 -28.23 -1.07
C PHE A 297 -9.91 -27.25 -0.14
N SER A 298 -10.37 -27.71 1.03
CA SER A 298 -10.99 -26.86 2.07
C SER A 298 -10.05 -25.77 2.58
N THR A 299 -8.76 -26.08 2.78
CA THR A 299 -7.73 -25.11 3.17
C THR A 299 -7.61 -24.00 2.14
N TRP A 300 -7.53 -24.34 0.85
CA TRP A 300 -7.44 -23.35 -0.25
C TRP A 300 -8.66 -22.42 -0.27
N LEU A 301 -9.86 -22.99 -0.10
CA LEU A 301 -11.11 -22.23 -0.07
C LEU A 301 -11.18 -21.29 1.14
N LEU A 302 -10.79 -21.75 2.32
CA LEU A 302 -10.80 -20.96 3.55
C LEU A 302 -9.74 -19.85 3.54
N VAL A 303 -8.55 -20.13 3.01
CA VAL A 303 -7.50 -19.12 2.81
C VAL A 303 -7.97 -18.04 1.84
N PHE A 304 -8.59 -18.42 0.72
CA PHE A 304 -9.17 -17.46 -0.21
C PHE A 304 -10.27 -16.63 0.45
N ALA A 305 -11.22 -17.26 1.13
CA ALA A 305 -12.33 -16.58 1.81
C ALA A 305 -11.83 -15.63 2.91
N GLY A 306 -10.86 -16.05 3.72
CA GLY A 306 -10.22 -15.23 4.74
C GLY A 306 -9.47 -14.04 4.12
N GLY A 307 -8.79 -14.26 2.99
CA GLY A 307 -8.21 -13.20 2.16
C GLY A 307 -9.26 -12.20 1.67
N VAL A 308 -10.40 -12.67 1.15
CA VAL A 308 -11.52 -11.81 0.72
C VAL A 308 -12.03 -10.94 1.87
N MET A 309 -12.19 -11.49 3.08
CA MET A 309 -12.57 -10.67 4.24
C MET A 309 -11.46 -9.68 4.62
N ALA A 310 -10.20 -10.11 4.64
CA ALA A 310 -9.07 -9.24 4.94
C ALA A 310 -8.97 -8.06 3.97
N GLY A 311 -9.31 -8.25 2.69
CA GLY A 311 -9.33 -7.20 1.67
C GLY A 311 -10.32 -6.07 1.94
N GLY A 312 -11.30 -6.23 2.82
CA GLY A 312 -12.14 -5.09 3.21
C GLY A 312 -11.39 -4.09 4.09
N VAL A 313 -10.42 -4.54 4.89
CA VAL A 313 -9.86 -3.76 5.99
C VAL A 313 -9.01 -2.58 5.51
N PRO A 314 -7.97 -2.74 4.66
CA PRO A 314 -7.12 -1.62 4.23
C PRO A 314 -7.86 -0.49 3.50
N PRO A 315 -8.70 -0.74 2.48
CA PRO A 315 -9.38 0.35 1.76
C PRO A 315 -10.43 1.05 2.61
N LEU A 316 -11.12 0.32 3.51
CA LEU A 316 -12.08 0.93 4.43
C LEU A 316 -11.39 1.80 5.49
N LEU A 317 -10.24 1.36 6.04
CA LEU A 317 -9.44 2.15 6.96
C LEU A 317 -8.88 3.41 6.30
N LEU A 318 -8.40 3.31 5.05
CA LEU A 318 -7.86 4.44 4.31
C LEU A 318 -8.93 5.41 3.81
N ALA A 319 -10.16 4.94 3.53
CA ALA A 319 -11.27 5.83 3.17
C ALA A 319 -11.85 6.59 4.37
N TYR A 320 -11.54 6.17 5.60
CA TYR A 320 -12.19 6.66 6.82
C TYR A 320 -11.78 8.07 7.29
N PRO A 321 -10.51 8.52 7.21
CA PRO A 321 -10.07 9.80 7.78
C PRO A 321 -10.84 11.02 7.27
N PRO A 322 -11.14 11.17 5.96
CA PRO A 322 -11.98 12.27 5.48
C PRO A 322 -13.40 12.30 6.06
N LEU A 323 -13.92 11.16 6.51
CA LEU A 323 -15.27 11.00 7.06
C LEU A 323 -15.35 11.34 8.56
N LEU A 324 -14.21 11.50 9.24
CA LEU A 324 -14.17 11.90 10.65
C LEU A 324 -14.54 13.38 10.79
N PRO A 325 -15.58 13.76 11.57
CA PRO A 325 -16.00 15.16 11.72
C PRO A 325 -14.88 16.10 12.17
N GLU A 326 -13.98 15.61 13.03
CA GLU A 326 -12.86 16.38 13.58
C GLU A 326 -11.64 16.51 12.65
N ILE A 327 -11.57 15.71 11.58
CA ILE A 327 -10.47 15.70 10.60
C ILE A 327 -10.94 16.30 9.27
N GLY A 328 -12.04 15.76 8.73
CA GLY A 328 -12.56 16.09 7.41
C GLY A 328 -11.53 15.94 6.28
N PRO A 329 -11.87 16.40 5.06
CA PRO A 329 -10.91 16.46 3.95
C PRO A 329 -9.72 17.41 4.21
N LYS A 330 -9.86 18.35 5.16
CA LYS A 330 -8.89 19.40 5.46
C LYS A 330 -7.61 18.86 6.13
N TYR A 331 -7.75 18.00 7.14
CA TYR A 331 -6.64 17.43 7.90
C TYR A 331 -6.36 15.95 7.56
N SER A 332 -7.00 15.45 6.50
CA SER A 332 -6.95 14.04 6.11
C SER A 332 -5.54 13.55 5.76
N GLY A 333 -4.68 14.41 5.18
CA GLY A 333 -3.31 14.05 4.86
C GLY A 333 -2.50 13.72 6.11
N GLY A 334 -2.47 14.62 7.09
CA GLY A 334 -1.80 14.40 8.38
C GLY A 334 -2.35 13.20 9.14
N ALA A 335 -3.68 13.02 9.18
CA ALA A 335 -4.31 11.87 9.82
C ALA A 335 -3.92 10.53 9.16
N SER A 336 -3.94 10.48 7.82
CA SER A 336 -3.52 9.30 7.06
C SER A 336 -2.03 9.02 7.25
N GLY A 337 -1.21 10.07 7.39
CA GLY A 337 0.20 9.96 7.72
C GLY A 337 0.43 9.24 9.05
N VAL A 338 -0.29 9.62 10.11
CA VAL A 338 -0.21 8.93 11.43
C VAL A 338 -0.64 7.47 11.32
N ILE A 339 -1.75 7.19 10.63
CA ILE A 339 -2.28 5.82 10.46
C ILE A 339 -1.28 4.92 9.73
N LEU A 340 -0.70 5.42 8.63
CA LEU A 340 0.28 4.67 7.84
C LEU A 340 1.62 4.52 8.56
N THR A 341 2.07 5.53 9.30
CA THR A 341 3.27 5.41 10.13
C THR A 341 3.12 4.30 11.15
N SER A 342 2.02 4.25 11.90
CA SER A 342 1.79 3.19 12.88
C SER A 342 1.65 1.81 12.24
N GLY A 343 1.04 1.72 11.06
CA GLY A 343 0.94 0.45 10.34
C GLY A 343 2.29 -0.10 9.87
N ASN A 344 3.26 0.76 9.59
CA ASN A 344 4.58 0.40 9.06
C ASN A 344 5.66 0.20 10.13
N LEU A 345 5.37 0.50 11.41
CA LEU A 345 6.26 0.25 12.55
C LEU A 345 5.98 -1.13 13.12
#